data_AF-A0A9X5C3Q8-F1
#
_entry.id   AF-A0A9X5C3Q8-F1
#
_cell.length_a   1.000
_cell.length_b   1.000
_cell.length_c   1.000
_cell.angle_alpha   90.00
_cell.angle_beta   90.00
_cell.angle_gamma   90.00
#
_symmetry.space_group_name_H-M   'P 1'
#
loop_
_entity.id
_entity.type
_entity.pdbx_description
1 polymer ?
#
loop_
_entity_poly.entity_id
_entity_poly.type
_entity_poly.pdbx_seq_one_letter_code
_entity_poly.pdbx_strand_id
1 'polypeptide(L)'
;MKEYNYQYFKTAKKTAKENNLFFFIGASGNKDLFDFSLLDTMEIPEEEKDVVKEHALKNVSVAFRESWYGKQFDSFHICNGNALYHAKRIYSSATGKLLYRIFILVKIKHVSGTRNNIWERCFQNKEYKSDNGYDDSYYDNMDIEI
;
A
#
# COMPACT_ATOMS: atom_id res chain seq x y z
N MET A 1 -8.94 -15.46 7.07
CA MET A 1 -8.96 -13.99 7.01
C MET A 1 -7.86 -13.49 7.92
N LYS A 2 -6.89 -12.71 7.41
CA LYS A 2 -5.81 -12.18 8.26
C LYS A 2 -6.39 -11.08 9.14
N GLU A 3 -6.46 -11.30 10.45
CA GLU A 3 -6.87 -10.27 11.41
C GLU A 3 -5.72 -9.29 11.62
N TYR A 4 -5.98 -8.02 11.33
CA TYR A 4 -5.05 -6.93 11.56
C TYR A 4 -5.23 -6.38 12.97
N ASN A 5 -4.43 -6.88 13.91
CA ASN A 5 -4.45 -6.51 15.32
C ASN A 5 -3.61 -5.25 15.57
N TYR A 6 -4.09 -4.09 15.09
CA TYR A 6 -3.43 -2.81 15.37
C TYR A 6 -3.81 -2.26 16.75
N GLN A 7 -2.87 -1.56 17.38
CA GLN A 7 -3.13 -0.72 18.54
C GLN A 7 -3.54 0.68 18.10
N TYR A 8 -4.77 1.09 18.42
CA TYR A 8 -5.32 2.38 18.00
C TYR A 8 -5.16 3.46 19.07
N PHE A 9 -4.68 4.64 18.67
CA PHE A 9 -4.52 5.80 19.54
C PHE A 9 -5.13 7.05 18.93
N LYS A 10 -5.42 8.06 19.77
CA LYS A 10 -6.05 9.32 19.31
C LYS A 10 -5.24 10.05 18.23
N THR A 11 -3.94 9.82 18.14
CA THR A 11 -3.07 10.47 17.15
C THR A 11 -2.52 9.47 16.15
N ALA A 12 -2.62 9.82 14.87
CA ALA A 12 -2.08 9.02 13.77
C ALA A 12 -0.59 8.70 13.95
N LYS A 13 0.21 9.67 14.44
CA LYS A 13 1.65 9.48 14.67
C LYS A 13 1.95 8.39 15.71
N LYS A 14 1.16 8.32 16.80
CA LYS A 14 1.35 7.30 17.83
C LYS A 14 0.93 5.93 17.29
N THR A 15 -0.23 5.85 16.63
CA THR A 15 -0.67 4.63 15.94
C THR A 15 0.35 4.15 14.92
N ALA A 16 0.94 5.05 14.13
CA ALA A 16 1.98 4.69 13.17
C ALA A 16 3.20 4.07 13.84
N LYS A 17 3.71 4.72 14.89
CA LYS A 17 4.91 4.26 15.61
C LYS A 17 4.73 2.89 16.25
N GLU A 18 3.64 2.68 17.00
CA GLU A 18 3.43 1.43 17.75
C GLU A 18 3.11 0.23 16.84
N ASN A 19 2.67 0.47 15.61
CA ASN A 19 2.30 -0.57 14.65
C ASN A 19 3.26 -0.66 13.45
N ASN A 20 4.37 0.08 13.45
CA ASN A 20 5.32 0.17 12.33
C ASN A 20 4.66 0.52 10.98
N LEU A 21 3.72 1.48 10.99
CA LEU A 21 3.03 1.95 9.79
C LEU A 21 3.71 3.21 9.25
N PHE A 22 3.66 3.39 7.93
CA PHE A 22 4.16 4.60 7.30
C PHE A 22 3.17 5.75 7.46
N PHE A 23 3.57 6.82 8.15
CA PHE A 23 2.75 8.01 8.34
C PHE A 23 2.92 9.00 7.20
N PHE A 24 1.82 9.39 6.57
CA PHE A 24 1.76 10.36 5.48
C PHE A 24 0.70 11.42 5.75
N ILE A 25 1.00 12.66 5.36
CA ILE A 25 0.01 13.75 5.33
C ILE A 25 -0.23 14.08 3.86
N GLY A 26 -1.42 13.73 3.37
CA GLY A 26 -1.82 14.02 1.99
C GLY A 26 -1.98 15.52 1.75
N ALA A 27 -2.03 15.92 0.47
CA ALA A 27 -2.17 17.33 0.07
C ALA A 27 -3.43 18.01 0.64
N SER A 28 -4.49 17.23 0.91
CA SER A 28 -5.73 17.68 1.55
C SER A 28 -5.63 17.83 3.08
N GLY A 29 -4.44 17.61 3.68
CA GLY A 29 -4.22 17.63 5.13
C GLY A 29 -4.68 16.37 5.86
N ASN A 30 -5.19 15.37 5.12
CA ASN A 30 -5.59 14.09 5.69
C ASN A 30 -4.38 13.32 6.22
N LYS A 31 -4.56 12.67 7.37
CA LYS A 31 -3.55 11.83 8.02
C LYS A 31 -3.79 10.38 7.60
N ASP A 32 -2.87 9.86 6.82
CA ASP A 32 -2.95 8.51 6.25
C ASP A 32 -1.81 7.65 6.77
N LEU A 33 -2.15 6.44 7.17
CA LEU A 33 -1.20 5.41 7.56
C LEU A 33 -1.19 4.34 6.49
N PHE A 34 -0.01 3.83 6.13
CA PHE A 34 0.12 2.74 5.19
C PHE A 34 0.80 1.53 5.83
N ASP A 35 0.18 0.37 5.71
CA ASP A 35 0.77 -0.93 6.01
C ASP A 35 1.29 -1.55 4.71
N PHE A 36 2.62 -1.57 4.57
CA PHE A 36 3.33 -2.17 3.44
C PHE A 36 3.96 -3.53 3.79
N SER A 37 3.62 -4.13 4.94
CA SER A 37 4.23 -5.40 5.39
C SER A 37 4.11 -6.55 4.40
N LEU A 38 3.14 -6.50 3.47
CA LEU A 38 3.05 -7.48 2.38
C LEU A 38 4.28 -7.42 1.45
N LEU A 39 4.89 -6.25 1.25
CA LEU A 39 6.11 -6.09 0.44
C LEU A 39 7.30 -6.79 1.08
N ASP A 40 7.36 -6.88 2.42
CA ASP A 40 8.44 -7.56 3.14
C ASP A 40 8.43 -9.08 2.90
N THR A 41 7.27 -9.63 2.49
CA THR A 41 7.14 -11.05 2.11
C THR A 41 7.58 -11.34 0.68
N MET A 42 7.85 -10.31 -0.12
CA MET A 42 8.17 -10.46 -1.54
C MET A 42 9.67 -10.38 -1.78
N GLU A 43 10.18 -11.32 -2.57
CA GLU A 43 11.55 -11.34 -3.08
C GLU A 43 11.71 -10.41 -4.30
N ILE A 44 11.44 -9.12 -4.11
CA ILE A 44 11.62 -8.07 -5.12
C ILE A 44 12.63 -7.02 -4.63
N PRO A 45 13.43 -6.40 -5.51
CA PRO A 45 14.36 -5.32 -5.17
C PRO A 45 13.72 -4.19 -4.34
N GLU A 46 14.48 -3.64 -3.39
CA GLU A 46 14.00 -2.53 -2.54
C GLU A 46 13.59 -1.29 -3.35
N GLU A 47 14.31 -0.99 -4.44
CA GLU A 47 13.96 0.13 -5.31
C GLU A 47 12.60 -0.05 -6.01
N GLU A 48 12.20 -1.30 -6.31
CA GLU A 48 10.87 -1.60 -6.84
C GLU A 48 9.80 -1.51 -5.75
N LYS A 49 10.10 -1.92 -4.52
CA LYS A 49 9.21 -1.70 -3.35
C LYS A 49 8.95 -0.21 -3.15
N ASP A 50 9.97 0.63 -3.31
CA ASP A 50 9.83 2.08 -3.16
C ASP A 50 8.92 2.68 -4.24
N VAL A 51 8.93 2.16 -5.48
CA VAL A 51 7.96 2.56 -6.51
C VAL A 51 6.52 2.27 -6.09
N VAL A 52 6.26 1.09 -5.49
CA VAL A 52 4.94 0.74 -4.97
C VAL A 52 4.51 1.76 -3.90
N LYS A 53 5.38 2.03 -2.93
CA LYS A 53 5.12 2.97 -1.83
C LYS A 53 4.84 4.37 -2.38
N GLU A 54 5.72 4.91 -3.22
CA GLU A 54 5.59 6.25 -3.81
C GLU A 54 4.29 6.44 -4.58
N HIS A 55 3.89 5.46 -5.39
CA HIS A 55 2.63 5.51 -6.14
C HIS A 55 1.42 5.38 -5.21
N ALA A 56 1.51 4.57 -4.16
CA ALA A 56 0.45 4.47 -3.16
C ALA A 56 0.15 5.82 -2.49
N LEU A 57 1.20 6.53 -2.06
CA LEU A 57 1.06 7.85 -1.41
C LEU A 57 0.43 8.92 -2.31
N LYS A 58 0.54 8.77 -3.64
CA LYS A 58 -0.03 9.71 -4.62
C LYS A 58 -1.46 9.37 -5.01
N ASN A 59 -1.77 8.08 -5.18
CA ASN A 59 -2.95 7.63 -5.90
C ASN A 59 -3.99 6.93 -5.01
N VAL A 60 -3.58 6.39 -3.86
CA VAL A 60 -4.50 5.63 -3.01
C VAL A 60 -5.35 6.58 -2.17
N SER A 61 -6.65 6.34 -2.21
CA SER A 61 -7.63 7.02 -1.39
C SER A 61 -8.75 6.05 -1.03
N VAL A 62 -9.69 6.49 -0.21
CA VAL A 62 -10.81 5.62 0.15
C VAL A 62 -11.73 5.35 -1.05
N ALA A 63 -11.83 6.29 -1.99
CA ALA A 63 -12.57 6.11 -3.23
C ALA A 63 -11.80 5.26 -4.26
N PHE A 64 -10.47 5.37 -4.27
CA PHE A 64 -9.59 4.68 -5.22
C PHE A 64 -8.56 3.83 -4.45
N ARG A 65 -8.96 2.59 -4.19
CA ARG A 65 -8.21 1.62 -3.37
C ARG A 65 -7.19 0.81 -4.16
N GLU A 66 -7.23 0.87 -5.50
CA GLU A 66 -6.26 0.23 -6.37
C GLU A 66 -5.26 1.27 -6.90
N SER A 67 -3.98 0.91 -6.91
CA SER A 67 -2.90 1.74 -7.43
C SER A 67 -2.15 0.98 -8.51
N TRP A 68 -2.24 1.49 -9.73
CA TRP A 68 -1.32 1.13 -10.80
C TRP A 68 0.00 1.88 -10.60
N TYR A 69 1.10 1.16 -10.77
CA TYR A 69 2.43 1.72 -10.66
C TYR A 69 3.35 1.15 -11.73
N GLY A 70 4.38 1.94 -12.06
CA GLY A 70 5.38 1.55 -13.03
C GLY A 70 6.50 2.54 -13.07
N LYS A 71 7.72 2.02 -13.25
CA LYS A 71 8.91 2.83 -13.40
C LYS A 71 9.89 2.11 -14.31
N GLN A 72 10.44 2.88 -15.24
CA GLN A 72 11.66 2.51 -15.92
C GLN A 72 12.82 3.16 -15.17
N PHE A 73 13.70 2.33 -14.59
CA PHE A 73 14.86 2.82 -13.84
C PHE A 73 15.95 3.29 -14.80
N ASP A 74 16.19 2.48 -15.83
CA ASP A 74 17.16 2.76 -16.87
C ASP A 74 16.81 2.02 -18.18
N SER A 75 17.78 1.91 -19.08
CA SER A 75 17.60 1.19 -20.33
C SER A 75 17.49 -0.32 -20.16
N PHE A 76 17.73 -0.92 -19.00
CA PHE A 76 17.85 -2.36 -18.78
C PHE A 76 16.88 -2.91 -17.72
N HIS A 77 16.37 -2.04 -16.84
CA HIS A 77 15.51 -2.43 -15.73
C HIS A 77 14.21 -1.61 -15.68
N ILE A 78 13.09 -2.33 -15.62
CA ILE A 78 11.75 -1.76 -15.45
C ILE A 78 10.98 -2.54 -14.39
N CYS A 79 10.01 -1.89 -13.77
CA CYS A 79 9.00 -2.57 -12.99
C CYS A 79 7.62 -1.98 -13.26
N ASN A 80 6.56 -2.78 -13.10
CA ASN A 80 5.18 -2.29 -13.06
C ASN A 80 4.27 -3.25 -12.29
N GLY A 81 3.04 -2.83 -12.04
CA GLY A 81 2.07 -3.69 -11.39
C GLY A 81 0.81 -2.98 -10.94
N ASN A 82 -0.02 -3.74 -10.23
CA ASN A 82 -1.21 -3.26 -9.57
C ASN A 82 -1.18 -3.71 -8.10
N ALA A 83 -1.48 -2.78 -7.21
CA ALA A 83 -1.59 -3.01 -5.78
C ALA A 83 -2.98 -2.61 -5.30
N LEU A 84 -3.64 -3.48 -4.55
CA LEU A 84 -4.95 -3.26 -3.94
C LEU A 84 -4.78 -3.03 -2.45
N TYR A 85 -5.48 -2.02 -1.94
CA TYR A 85 -5.44 -1.62 -0.55
C TYR A 85 -6.82 -1.75 0.10
N HIS A 86 -6.87 -2.26 1.33
CA HIS A 86 -8.04 -2.11 2.18
C HIS A 86 -7.92 -0.81 2.98
N ALA A 87 -9.02 -0.06 3.10
CA ALA A 87 -9.05 1.21 3.83
C ALA A 87 -9.86 1.07 5.12
N LYS A 88 -9.27 1.47 6.26
CA LYS A 88 -9.95 1.62 7.54
C LYS A 88 -9.98 3.09 7.95
N ARG A 89 -11.13 3.57 8.42
CA ARG A 89 -11.27 4.93 8.96
C ARG A 89 -11.33 4.85 10.48
N ILE A 90 -10.60 5.75 11.14
CA ILE A 90 -10.52 5.80 12.61
C ILE A 90 -11.16 7.11 13.08
N TYR A 91 -12.13 7.00 13.97
CA TYR A 91 -12.95 8.10 14.47
C TYR A 91 -12.72 8.30 15.96
N SER A 92 -12.99 9.52 16.41
CA SER A 92 -13.07 9.82 17.83
C SER A 92 -14.44 9.45 18.36
N SER A 93 -14.49 8.53 19.32
CA SER A 93 -15.72 8.19 20.08
C SER A 93 -16.38 9.41 20.71
N ALA A 94 -15.60 10.34 21.24
CA ALA A 94 -16.11 11.53 21.92
C ALA A 94 -16.73 12.58 20.99
N THR A 95 -16.30 12.66 19.72
CA THR A 95 -16.70 13.76 18.81
C THR A 95 -17.29 13.29 17.48
N GLY A 96 -17.23 11.99 17.17
CA GLY A 96 -17.58 11.42 15.87
C GLY A 96 -16.69 11.89 14.71
N LYS A 97 -15.61 12.64 14.98
CA LYS A 97 -14.74 13.18 13.93
C LYS A 97 -13.74 12.15 13.46
N LEU A 98 -13.50 12.11 12.15
CA LEU A 98 -12.42 11.33 11.55
C LEU A 98 -11.07 11.84 12.07
N LEU A 99 -10.28 10.93 12.64
CA LEU A 99 -8.95 11.21 13.15
C LEU A 99 -7.88 10.95 12.09
N TYR A 100 -7.93 9.79 11.45
CA TYR A 100 -6.99 9.34 10.41
C TYR A 100 -7.50 8.07 9.71
N ARG A 101 -6.80 7.65 8.67
CA ARG A 101 -7.12 6.47 7.86
C ARG A 101 -5.93 5.51 7.84
N ILE A 102 -6.19 4.23 7.69
CA ILE A 102 -5.17 3.18 7.51
C ILE A 102 -5.44 2.48 6.19
N PHE A 103 -4.46 2.50 5.29
CA PHE A 103 -4.46 1.76 4.03
C PHE A 103 -3.54 0.56 4.16
N ILE A 104 -4.10 -0.61 3.94
CA ILE A 104 -3.41 -1.88 4.14
C ILE A 104 -3.20 -2.52 2.78
N LEU A 105 -1.94 -2.75 2.38
CA LEU A 105 -1.67 -3.48 1.15
C LEU A 105 -2.13 -4.94 1.31
N VAL A 106 -3.20 -5.31 0.60
CA VAL A 106 -3.81 -6.65 0.73
C VAL A 106 -3.44 -7.58 -0.40
N LYS A 107 -3.26 -7.04 -1.60
CA LYS A 107 -2.96 -7.82 -2.79
C LYS A 107 -2.07 -7.04 -3.72
N ILE A 108 -1.13 -7.72 -4.36
CA ILE A 108 -0.21 -7.11 -5.31
C ILE A 108 0.12 -8.10 -6.43
N LYS A 109 0.09 -7.59 -7.65
CA LYS A 109 0.63 -8.25 -8.85
C LYS A 109 1.75 -7.37 -9.37
N HIS A 110 2.98 -7.84 -9.25
CA HIS A 110 4.16 -7.10 -9.60
C HIS A 110 4.92 -7.79 -10.72
N VAL A 111 5.45 -7.02 -11.65
CA VAL A 111 6.28 -7.49 -12.75
C VAL A 111 7.59 -6.72 -12.71
N SER A 112 8.68 -7.46 -12.58
CA SER A 112 10.05 -6.95 -12.75
C SER A 112 10.54 -7.37 -14.13
N GLY A 113 11.09 -6.43 -14.89
CA GLY A 113 11.59 -6.63 -16.24
C GLY A 113 13.07 -6.30 -16.33
N THR A 114 13.85 -7.22 -16.90
CA THR A 114 15.28 -7.01 -17.17
C THR A 114 15.61 -7.34 -18.62
N ARG A 115 16.60 -6.67 -19.20
CA ARG A 115 17.17 -7.06 -20.51
C ARG A 115 18.68 -6.94 -20.49
N ASN A 116 19.38 -7.78 -21.25
CA ASN A 116 20.84 -7.83 -21.23
C ASN A 116 21.49 -6.80 -22.15
N ASN A 117 20.77 -6.38 -23.19
CA ASN A 117 21.26 -5.38 -24.14
C ASN A 117 20.09 -4.56 -24.72
N ILE A 118 20.40 -3.38 -25.26
CA ILE A 118 19.38 -2.45 -25.77
C ILE A 118 18.69 -2.92 -27.06
N TRP A 119 19.24 -3.93 -27.73
CA TRP A 119 18.74 -4.49 -28.98
C TRP A 119 17.72 -5.60 -28.75
N GLU A 120 17.64 -6.15 -27.53
CA GLU A 120 16.58 -7.06 -27.14
C GLU A 120 15.22 -6.36 -27.30
N ARG A 121 14.34 -6.99 -28.10
CA ARG A 121 13.02 -6.44 -28.46
C ARG A 121 12.09 -6.30 -27.25
N CYS A 122 12.26 -7.15 -26.24
CA CYS A 122 11.39 -7.19 -25.07
C CYS A 122 12.22 -7.43 -23.81
N PHE A 123 11.74 -6.92 -22.68
CA PHE A 123 12.25 -7.28 -21.36
C PHE A 123 11.90 -8.74 -21.04
N GLN A 124 12.81 -9.44 -20.39
CA GLN A 124 12.53 -10.70 -19.71
C GLN A 124 11.81 -10.36 -18.41
N ASN A 125 10.57 -10.81 -18.29
CA ASN A 125 9.70 -10.45 -17.18
C ASN A 125 9.61 -11.58 -16.17
N LYS A 126 9.69 -11.23 -14.89
CA LYS A 126 9.36 -12.10 -13.76
C LYS A 126 8.18 -11.52 -13.02
N GLU A 127 7.15 -12.34 -12.84
CA GLU A 127 5.91 -11.96 -12.19
C GLU A 127 5.89 -12.46 -10.73
N TYR A 128 5.45 -11.60 -9.83
CA TYR A 128 5.31 -11.85 -8.41
C TYR A 128 3.88 -11.53 -8.00
N LYS A 129 3.29 -12.43 -7.20
CA LYS A 129 1.96 -12.25 -6.65
C LYS A 129 2.01 -12.47 -5.15
N SER A 130 1.39 -11.57 -4.41
CA SER A 130 1.12 -11.78 -3.00
C SER A 130 -0.31 -11.37 -2.71
N ASP A 131 -0.96 -12.15 -1.86
CA ASP A 131 -2.33 -11.96 -1.43
C ASP A 131 -2.41 -12.41 0.03
N ASN A 132 -2.87 -11.53 0.90
CA ASN A 132 -3.00 -11.80 2.33
C ASN A 132 -4.27 -12.59 2.70
N GLY A 133 -5.09 -12.97 1.71
CA GLY A 133 -6.37 -13.66 1.92
C GLY A 133 -7.47 -12.76 2.50
N TYR A 134 -7.36 -11.44 2.28
CA TYR A 134 -8.41 -10.49 2.61
C TYR A 134 -9.56 -10.63 1.61
N ASP A 135 -10.78 -10.68 2.13
CA ASP A 135 -12.01 -10.81 1.34
C ASP A 135 -12.70 -9.44 1.21
N ASP A 136 -12.68 -8.87 0.00
CA ASP A 136 -13.31 -7.57 -0.31
C ASP A 136 -14.85 -7.67 -0.44
N SER A 137 -15.44 -8.87 -0.34
CA SER A 137 -16.91 -9.05 -0.30
C SER A 137 -17.54 -8.59 1.01
N TYR A 138 -16.74 -8.36 2.05
CA TYR A 138 -17.16 -7.66 3.25
C TYR A 138 -17.09 -6.14 3.00
N TYR A 139 -18.26 -5.56 2.68
CA TYR A 139 -18.50 -4.12 2.74
C TYR A 139 -17.86 -3.51 3.99
N ASP A 140 -17.07 -2.44 3.82
CA ASP A 140 -16.69 -1.29 4.69
C ASP A 140 -17.09 -1.27 6.20
N ASN A 141 -17.17 -2.40 6.91
CA ASN A 141 -18.03 -2.50 8.10
C ASN A 141 -17.36 -2.31 9.48
N MET A 142 -16.12 -1.86 9.57
CA MET A 142 -15.58 -1.49 10.89
C MET A 142 -14.73 -0.24 10.81
N ASP A 143 -15.42 0.89 10.69
CA ASP A 143 -14.93 2.15 11.21
C ASP A 143 -14.66 1.96 12.71
N ILE A 144 -13.50 2.43 13.17
CA ILE A 144 -13.03 2.17 14.53
C ILE A 144 -13.14 3.44 15.34
N GLU A 145 -13.85 3.39 16.45
CA GLU A 145 -13.97 4.51 17.39
C GLU A 145 -13.06 4.32 18.60
N ILE A 146 -12.35 5.38 18.97
CA ILE A 146 -11.39 5.43 20.10
C ILE A 146 -11.45 6.72 20.92
#